data_AF-A0A6P1BX84-F1
#
_entry.id   AF-A0A6P1BX84-F1
#
_cell.length_a   1.000
_cell.length_b   1.000
_cell.length_c   1.000
_cell.angle_alpha   90.00
_cell.angle_beta   90.00
_cell.angle_gamma   90.00
#
_symmetry.space_group_name_H-M   'P 1'
#
loop_
_entity.id
_entity.type
_entity.pdbx_description
1 polymer ?
#
loop_
_entity_poly.entity_id
_entity_poly.type
_entity_poly.pdbx_seq_one_letter_code
_entity_poly.pdbx_strand_id
1 'polypeptide(L)'
;ALAEIDRAIAANVRFGCVLADAGYGLSAPFRQGLTERGLAWAVGIPRHLKVYPVDVKLIWPITKVRGKPRKHHVPDILSIAA
;
A
#
# COMPACT_ATOMS: atom_id res chain seq x y z
N ALA A 1 -6.03 -5.77 -13.88
CA ALA A 1 -5.08 -4.72 -14.26
C ALA A 1 -3.67 -5.29 -14.48
N LEU A 2 -3.00 -5.86 -13.46
CA LEU A 2 -1.65 -6.44 -13.65
C LEU A 2 -1.58 -7.49 -14.77
N ALA A 3 -2.57 -8.38 -14.85
CA ALA A 3 -2.64 -9.36 -15.94
C ALA A 3 -2.64 -8.73 -17.35
N GLU A 4 -3.19 -7.53 -17.52
CA GLU A 4 -3.16 -6.85 -18.82
C GLU A 4 -1.75 -6.36 -19.17
N ILE A 5 -1.05 -5.84 -18.16
CA ILE A 5 0.34 -5.42 -18.29
C ILE A 5 1.22 -6.63 -18.62
N ASP A 6 0.97 -7.77 -17.96
CA ASP A 6 1.66 -9.03 -18.26
C ASP A 6 1.43 -9.46 -19.72
N ARG A 7 0.21 -9.32 -20.24
CA ARG A 7 -0.09 -9.59 -21.66
C ARG A 7 0.67 -8.66 -22.60
N ALA A 8 0.72 -7.35 -22.29
CA ALA A 8 1.44 -6.38 -23.10
C ALA A 8 2.96 -6.64 -23.12
N ILE A 9 3.54 -6.99 -21.96
CA ILE A 9 4.94 -7.39 -21.83
C ILE A 9 5.20 -8.66 -22.65
N ALA A 10 4.34 -9.67 -22.53
CA ALA A 10 4.46 -10.92 -23.29
C ALA A 10 4.34 -10.70 -24.81
N ALA A 11 3.56 -9.71 -25.24
CA ALA A 11 3.46 -9.26 -26.63
C ALA A 11 4.64 -8.37 -27.08
N ASN A 12 5.66 -8.18 -26.23
CA ASN A 12 6.85 -7.39 -26.48
C ASN A 12 6.55 -5.91 -26.82
N VAL A 13 5.46 -5.37 -26.28
CA VAL A 13 5.09 -3.96 -26.41
C VAL A 13 6.12 -3.11 -25.68
N ARG A 14 6.63 -2.06 -26.34
CA ARG A 14 7.61 -1.14 -25.74
C ARG A 14 6.88 0.06 -25.14
N PHE A 15 7.03 0.24 -23.83
CA PHE A 15 6.54 1.41 -23.10
C PHE A 15 7.53 1.77 -21.98
N GLY A 16 7.57 3.06 -21.63
CA GLY A 16 8.52 3.57 -20.64
C GLY A 16 7.98 3.65 -19.21
N CYS A 17 6.66 3.81 -19.03
CA CYS A 17 6.04 4.01 -17.72
C CYS A 17 4.57 3.55 -17.73
N VAL A 18 4.10 3.02 -16.60
CA VAL A 18 2.67 2.77 -16.34
C VAL A 18 2.07 3.93 -15.56
N LEU A 19 1.13 4.64 -16.18
CA LEU A 19 0.32 5.68 -15.53
C LEU A 19 -1.06 5.10 -15.16
N ALA A 20 -1.47 5.23 -13.90
CA ALA A 20 -2.81 4.84 -13.46
C ALA A 20 -3.46 5.89 -12.57
N ASP A 21 -4.79 5.93 -12.57
CA ASP A 21 -5.55 6.84 -11.73
C ASP A 21 -5.53 6.42 -10.24
N ALA A 22 -6.08 7.28 -9.38
CA ALA A 22 -6.02 7.09 -7.94
C ALA A 22 -6.80 5.89 -7.42
N GLY A 23 -7.76 5.36 -8.18
CA GLY A 23 -8.48 4.14 -7.85
C GLY A 23 -7.56 2.92 -7.77
N TYR A 24 -6.57 2.83 -8.66
CA TYR A 24 -5.54 1.80 -8.59
C TYR A 24 -4.49 2.08 -7.52
N GLY A 25 -4.26 3.36 -7.19
CA GLY A 25 -3.30 3.78 -6.19
C GLY A 25 -3.66 3.44 -4.76
N LEU A 26 -4.92 3.12 -4.46
CA LEU A 26 -5.32 2.62 -3.14
C LEU A 26 -4.82 1.19 -2.86
N SER A 27 -4.59 0.39 -3.90
CA SER A 27 -4.18 -1.01 -3.77
C SER A 27 -2.66 -1.12 -3.64
N ALA A 28 -2.18 -1.36 -2.41
CA ALA A 28 -0.75 -1.63 -2.17
C ALA A 28 -0.22 -2.83 -2.99
N PRO A 29 -0.95 -3.96 -3.10
CA PRO A 29 -0.53 -5.07 -3.96
C PRO A 29 -0.40 -4.70 -5.44
N PHE A 30 -1.25 -3.78 -5.94
CA PHE A 30 -1.13 -3.32 -7.31
C PHE A 30 0.19 -2.55 -7.53
N ARG A 31 0.49 -1.59 -6.64
CA ARG A 31 1.74 -0.81 -6.69
C ARG A 31 2.97 -1.71 -6.55
N GLN A 32 2.94 -2.65 -5.61
CA GLN A 32 4.01 -3.65 -5.43
C GLN A 32 4.19 -4.50 -6.69
N GLY A 33 3.09 -4.99 -7.28
CA GLY A 33 3.14 -5.78 -8.50
C GLY A 33 3.77 -5.03 -9.69
N LEU A 34 3.60 -3.70 -9.79
CA LEU A 34 4.29 -2.89 -10.79
C LEU A 34 5.80 -2.80 -10.52
N THR A 35 6.19 -2.59 -9.25
CA THR A 35 7.60 -2.56 -8.83
C THR A 35 8.30 -3.91 -9.04
N GLU A 36 7.65 -5.03 -8.70
CA GLU A 36 8.19 -6.39 -8.89
C GLU A 36 8.45 -6.71 -10.36
N ARG A 37 7.68 -6.11 -11.28
CA ARG A 37 7.88 -6.24 -12.73
C ARG A 37 8.97 -5.32 -13.27
N GLY A 38 9.64 -4.55 -12.41
CA GLY A 38 10.71 -3.62 -12.80
C GLY A 38 10.22 -2.43 -13.63
N LEU A 39 8.92 -2.11 -13.56
CA LEU A 39 8.32 -1.04 -14.35
C LEU A 39 8.50 0.30 -13.65
N ALA A 40 8.83 1.35 -14.40
CA ALA A 40 8.59 2.71 -13.92
C ALA A 40 7.08 2.95 -13.89
N TRP A 41 6.57 3.55 -12.82
CA TRP A 41 5.15 3.82 -12.67
C TRP A 41 4.86 5.11 -11.91
N ALA A 42 3.73 5.72 -12.26
CA ALA A 42 3.15 6.84 -11.55
C ALA A 42 1.67 6.53 -11.30
N VAL A 43 1.27 6.53 -10.03
CA VAL A 43 -0.12 6.28 -9.63
C VAL A 43 -0.51 7.30 -8.57
N GLY A 44 -1.69 7.91 -8.72
CA GLY A 44 -2.20 8.85 -7.72
C GLY A 44 -2.51 8.14 -6.41
N ILE A 45 -2.04 8.66 -5.28
CA ILE A 45 -2.38 8.12 -3.95
C ILE A 45 -3.22 9.17 -3.21
N PRO A 46 -4.45 8.85 -2.79
CA PRO A 46 -5.26 9.81 -2.04
C PRO A 46 -4.63 10.17 -0.69
N ARG A 47 -4.62 11.47 -0.33
CA ARG A 47 -4.05 11.99 0.92
C ARG A 47 -4.57 11.32 2.19
N HIS A 48 -5.79 10.78 2.16
CA HIS A 48 -6.40 10.13 3.32
C HIS A 48 -5.99 8.66 3.48
N LEU A 49 -5.23 8.08 2.53
CA LEU A 49 -4.66 6.75 2.69
C LEU A 49 -3.60 6.79 3.79
N LYS A 50 -3.80 5.97 4.82
CA LYS A 50 -2.90 5.84 5.96
C LYS A 50 -2.07 4.57 5.84
N VAL A 51 -0.78 4.68 6.11
CA VAL A 51 0.17 3.57 6.13
C VAL A 51 0.95 3.57 7.44
N TYR A 52 1.40 2.39 7.84
CA TYR A 52 2.42 2.25 8.87
C TYR A 52 3.79 2.12 8.21
N PRO A 53 4.85 2.64 8.84
CA PRO A 53 6.20 2.33 8.39
C PRO A 53 6.52 0.86 8.67
N VAL A 54 7.58 0.37 8.02
CA VAL A 54 7.91 -1.06 7.99
C VAL A 54 8.27 -1.64 9.36
N ASP A 55 8.70 -0.79 10.29
CA ASP A 55 9.19 -1.13 11.62
C ASP A 55 8.11 -1.08 12.71
N VAL A 56 6.84 -0.81 12.36
CA VAL A 56 5.72 -0.79 13.30
C VAL A 56 5.60 -2.12 14.05
N LYS A 57 5.35 -2.06 15.37
CA LYS A 57 5.12 -3.23 16.22
C LYS A 57 3.72 -3.17 16.83
N LEU A 58 3.06 -4.32 16.88
CA LEU A 58 1.78 -4.47 17.57
C LEU A 58 2.00 -4.79 19.05
N ILE A 59 1.86 -3.80 19.91
CA ILE A 59 2.06 -3.92 21.36
C ILE A 59 0.74 -4.05 22.11
N TRP A 60 0.78 -4.67 23.29
CA TRP A 60 -0.33 -4.55 24.22
C TRP A 60 -0.30 -3.15 24.85
N PRO A 61 -1.39 -2.38 24.81
CA PRO A 61 -1.37 -0.99 25.28
C PRO A 61 -1.15 -0.93 26.79
N ILE A 62 -0.19 -0.10 27.23
CA ILE A 62 0.20 0.07 28.65
C ILE A 62 -0.71 1.13 29.34
N THR A 63 -1.93 1.35 28.85
CA THR A 63 -2.82 2.38 29.39
C THR A 63 -3.76 1.80 30.46
N LYS A 64 -3.94 2.50 31.60
CA LYS A 64 -5.07 2.26 32.51
C LYS A 64 -6.38 2.66 31.83
N VAL A 65 -7.01 1.75 31.10
CA VAL A 65 -8.26 2.05 30.37
C VAL A 65 -9.42 2.16 31.36
N ARG A 66 -10.10 3.31 31.38
CA ARG A 66 -11.44 3.44 32.00
C ARG A 66 -12.46 3.00 30.95
N GLY A 67 -13.13 1.86 31.17
CA GLY A 67 -14.12 1.30 30.23
C GLY A 67 -13.86 -0.16 29.88
N LYS A 68 -14.45 -0.65 28.78
CA LYS A 68 -14.35 -2.06 28.37
C LYS A 68 -12.88 -2.41 28.02
N PRO A 69 -12.35 -3.53 28.55
CA PRO A 69 -11.00 -3.98 28.20
C PRO A 69 -10.83 -4.16 26.70
N ARG A 70 -9.64 -3.80 26.19
CA ARG A 70 -9.29 -4.05 24.79
C ARG A 70 -9.14 -5.55 24.54
N LYS A 71 -9.44 -5.96 23.32
CA LYS A 71 -9.29 -7.35 22.84
C LYS A 71 -8.13 -7.53 21.86
N HIS A 72 -7.54 -6.43 21.38
CA HIS A 72 -6.56 -6.45 20.30
C HIS A 72 -5.36 -5.56 20.64
N HIS A 73 -4.20 -5.92 20.08
CA HIS A 73 -2.98 -5.13 20.12
C HIS A 73 -3.17 -3.80 19.39
N VAL A 74 -2.33 -2.81 19.72
CA VAL A 74 -2.29 -1.50 19.07
C VAL A 74 -0.90 -1.28 18.45
N PRO A 75 -0.80 -0.50 17.38
CA PRO A 75 0.52 -0.11 16.87
C PRO A 75 1.23 0.76 17.91
N ASP A 76 2.54 0.58 18.05
CA ASP A 76 3.41 1.38 18.91
C ASP A 76 3.61 2.82 18.37
N ILE A 77 3.37 3.02 17.08
CA ILE A 77 3.44 4.32 16.39
C ILE A 77 2.17 4.59 15.59
N LEU A 78 1.84 5.87 15.40
CA LEU A 78 0.66 6.28 14.64
C LEU A 78 0.89 6.14 13.13
N SER A 79 -0.19 5.85 12.41
CA SER A 79 -0.15 5.80 10.95
C SER A 79 0.04 7.19 10.32
N ILE A 80 0.84 7.22 9.27
CA ILE A 80 1.17 8.42 8.49
C ILE A 80 0.39 8.43 7.17
N ALA A 81 0.30 9.60 6.53
CA ALA A 81 -0.20 9.64 5.15
C ALA A 81 0.78 8.92 4.22
N ALA A 82 0.26 8.19 3.24
CA ALA A 82 1.02 7.45 2.23
C ALA A 82 1.80 8.36 1.27
#